data_AF-A0A258RE46-F1
#
_entry.id   AF-A0A258RE46-F1
#
_cell.length_a   1.000
_cell.length_b   1.000
_cell.length_c   1.000
_cell.angle_alpha   90.00
_cell.angle_beta   90.00
_cell.angle_gamma   90.00
#
_symmetry.space_group_name_H-M   'P 1'
#
loop_
_entity.id
_entity.type
_entity.pdbx_description
1 polymer ?
#
loop_
_entity_poly.entity_id
_entity_poly.type
_entity_poly.pdbx_seq_one_letter_code
_entity_poly.pdbx_strand_id
1 'polypeptide(L)'
;MSVIHIIKGDEPLASPSLPLLYNLVYCSRATAGVDDAAVDRILESAKRFNPAHGITGLLVFGSGIFFQWIEGPRENVARLMTMIHADPRHESIVLLSEFEEMRERLFPDWDMELVAAADIRDVLVDAKNDAEDEKNAAVLTLLIEQLDSGQLSELSRA
;
A
#
# COMPACT_ATOMS: atom_id res chain seq x y z
N MET A 1 11.52 10.62 -60.56
CA MET A 1 11.67 11.64 -59.51
C MET A 1 10.86 11.21 -58.30
N SER A 2 11.45 11.42 -57.12
CA SER A 2 11.04 10.97 -55.79
C SER A 2 9.62 11.38 -55.34
N VAL A 3 8.97 10.44 -54.64
CA VAL A 3 8.27 10.51 -53.31
C VAL A 3 7.23 11.65 -53.16
N ILE A 4 6.01 11.44 -52.64
CA ILE A 4 5.71 11.25 -51.20
C ILE A 4 4.36 10.53 -51.01
N HIS A 5 4.44 9.41 -50.28
CA HIS A 5 3.35 8.77 -49.56
C HIS A 5 2.91 9.70 -48.41
N ILE A 6 1.65 10.14 -48.39
CA ILE A 6 1.07 10.75 -47.18
C ILE A 6 0.38 9.62 -46.41
N ILE A 7 1.12 9.09 -45.42
CA ILE A 7 0.61 8.19 -44.40
C ILE A 7 -0.27 9.03 -43.44
N LYS A 8 -1.53 8.61 -43.35
CA LYS A 8 -2.42 8.55 -42.18
C LYS A 8 -2.12 9.54 -41.03
N GLY A 9 -3.05 10.47 -40.83
CA GLY A 9 -3.06 11.41 -39.72
C GLY A 9 -2.96 10.72 -38.36
N ASP A 10 -2.10 11.32 -37.55
CA ASP A 10 -1.78 11.03 -36.17
C ASP A 10 -3.02 10.66 -35.34
N GLU A 11 -3.08 9.41 -34.89
CA GLU A 11 -3.80 9.10 -33.66
C GLU A 11 -3.14 9.90 -32.52
N PRO A 12 -3.91 10.52 -31.62
CA PRO A 12 -3.31 11.12 -30.44
C PRO A 12 -2.67 9.99 -29.66
N LEU A 13 -1.34 10.05 -29.51
CA LEU A 13 -0.61 9.29 -28.52
C LEU A 13 -1.21 9.69 -27.16
N ALA A 14 -2.21 8.93 -26.70
CA ALA A 14 -2.63 8.98 -25.33
C ALA A 14 -1.41 8.51 -24.53
N SER A 15 -0.61 9.47 -24.05
CA SER A 15 0.30 9.22 -22.95
C SER A 15 -0.51 8.47 -21.89
N PRO A 16 -0.05 7.33 -21.35
CA PRO A 16 -0.76 6.71 -20.25
C PRO A 16 -0.79 7.74 -19.12
N SER A 17 -1.95 8.38 -18.93
CA SER A 17 -2.16 9.23 -17.77
C SER A 17 -2.19 8.28 -16.59
N LEU A 18 -1.15 8.32 -15.76
CA LEU A 18 -1.07 7.54 -14.54
C LEU A 18 -2.38 7.69 -13.74
N PRO A 19 -2.94 6.64 -13.16
CA PRO A 19 -4.19 6.76 -12.42
C PRO A 19 -4.00 7.65 -11.19
N LEU A 20 -5.05 8.41 -10.84
CA LEU A 20 -5.09 9.07 -9.53
C LEU A 20 -5.21 7.98 -8.46
N LEU A 21 -4.16 7.80 -7.67
CA LEU A 21 -4.01 6.73 -6.70
C LEU A 21 -3.89 7.30 -5.31
N TYR A 22 -4.76 6.86 -4.41
CA TYR A 22 -4.73 7.21 -3.00
C TYR A 22 -3.97 6.13 -2.22
N ASN A 23 -3.04 6.57 -1.39
CA ASN A 23 -2.23 5.73 -0.51
C ASN A 23 -2.55 6.01 0.95
N LEU A 24 -2.55 4.95 1.74
CA LEU A 24 -2.63 5.04 3.18
C LEU A 24 -1.70 3.99 3.80
N VAL A 25 -0.87 4.43 4.73
CA VAL A 25 -0.01 3.57 5.54
C VAL A 25 -0.32 3.81 7.01
N TYR A 26 -0.62 2.74 7.74
CA TYR A 26 -0.94 2.85 9.16
C TYR A 26 -0.31 1.71 9.95
N CYS A 27 -0.20 1.91 11.27
CA CYS A 27 0.04 0.84 12.22
C CYS A 27 -1.04 0.82 13.31
N SER A 28 -1.20 -0.33 13.97
CA SER A 28 -2.16 -0.51 15.06
C SER A 28 -1.76 -1.66 15.96
N ARG A 29 -2.29 -1.68 17.19
CA ARG A 29 -2.05 -2.76 18.14
C ARG A 29 -3.10 -3.85 17.99
N ALA A 30 -2.65 -5.09 17.88
CA ALA A 30 -3.55 -6.23 17.95
C ALA A 30 -4.13 -6.37 19.35
N THR A 31 -5.43 -6.65 19.43
CA THR A 31 -6.07 -6.96 20.71
C THR A 31 -5.61 -8.33 21.22
N ALA A 32 -5.81 -8.57 22.52
CA ALA A 32 -5.46 -9.85 23.14
C ALA A 32 -6.15 -11.04 22.43
N GLY A 33 -5.40 -12.09 22.15
CA GLY A 33 -5.91 -13.33 21.54
C GLY A 33 -5.93 -13.34 20.01
N VAL A 34 -5.40 -12.31 19.35
CA VAL A 34 -5.09 -12.37 17.91
C VAL A 34 -3.92 -13.32 17.69
N ASP A 35 -4.18 -14.38 16.95
CA ASP A 35 -3.23 -15.41 16.54
C ASP A 35 -3.08 -15.44 15.01
N ASP A 36 -2.18 -16.30 14.52
CA ASP A 36 -1.93 -16.44 13.09
C ASP A 36 -3.21 -16.81 12.32
N ALA A 37 -4.10 -17.62 12.92
CA ALA A 37 -5.38 -17.97 12.31
C ALA A 37 -6.31 -16.75 12.16
N ALA A 38 -6.26 -15.79 13.09
CA ALA A 38 -6.98 -14.52 12.97
C ALA A 38 -6.42 -13.66 11.84
N VAL A 39 -5.09 -13.65 11.66
CA VAL A 39 -4.41 -12.97 10.55
C VAL A 39 -4.79 -13.60 9.21
N ASP A 40 -4.80 -14.93 9.12
CA ASP A 40 -5.24 -15.65 7.91
C ASP A 40 -6.67 -15.25 7.51
N ARG A 41 -7.59 -15.13 8.49
CA ARG A 41 -8.96 -14.65 8.23
C ARG A 41 -9.03 -13.20 7.77
N ILE A 42 -8.10 -12.34 8.21
CA ILE A 42 -7.97 -10.96 7.69
C ILE A 42 -7.58 -11.03 6.22
N LEU A 43 -6.54 -11.81 5.89
CA LEU A 43 -6.03 -11.96 4.54
C LEU A 43 -7.07 -12.57 3.59
N GLU A 44 -7.80 -13.60 4.00
CA GLU A 44 -8.89 -14.17 3.20
C GLU A 44 -9.98 -13.15 2.89
N SER A 45 -10.32 -12.30 3.88
CA SER A 45 -11.31 -11.24 3.71
C SER A 45 -10.80 -10.16 2.75
N ALA A 46 -9.54 -9.76 2.90
CA ALA A 46 -8.88 -8.78 2.04
C ALA A 46 -8.77 -9.30 0.59
N LYS A 47 -8.24 -10.51 0.37
CA LYS A 47 -8.08 -11.13 -0.96
C LYS A 47 -9.41 -11.34 -1.69
N ARG A 48 -10.54 -11.41 -0.97
CA ARG A 48 -11.88 -11.43 -1.58
C ARG A 48 -12.44 -10.04 -1.88
N PHE A 49 -12.20 -9.06 -1.00
CA PHE A 49 -12.76 -7.72 -1.12
C PHE A 49 -11.95 -6.84 -2.07
N ASN A 50 -10.63 -6.80 -1.87
CA ASN A 50 -9.72 -5.85 -2.49
C ASN A 50 -9.70 -5.86 -4.02
N PRO A 51 -9.67 -7.02 -4.72
CA PRO A 51 -9.64 -7.04 -6.19
C PRO A 51 -10.89 -6.37 -6.80
N ALA A 52 -12.06 -6.65 -6.24
CA ALA A 52 -13.34 -6.10 -6.71
C ALA A 52 -13.44 -4.57 -6.49
N HIS A 53 -12.57 -4.01 -5.64
CA HIS A 53 -12.51 -2.59 -5.30
C HIS A 53 -11.24 -1.91 -5.81
N GLY A 54 -10.40 -2.61 -6.57
CA GLY A 54 -9.12 -2.06 -7.06
C GLY A 54 -8.21 -1.63 -5.92
N ILE A 55 -8.17 -2.38 -4.83
CA ILE A 55 -7.31 -2.13 -3.69
C ILE A 55 -6.15 -3.12 -3.75
N THR A 56 -4.94 -2.66 -3.47
CA THR A 56 -3.75 -3.50 -3.37
C THR A 56 -2.90 -3.06 -2.18
N GLY A 57 -1.91 -3.86 -1.81
CA GLY A 57 -0.96 -3.55 -0.76
C GLY A 57 -0.45 -4.75 0.02
N LEU A 58 0.07 -4.50 1.22
CA LEU A 58 0.63 -5.51 2.10
C LEU A 58 0.17 -5.34 3.54
N LEU A 59 0.19 -6.45 4.26
CA LEU A 59 -0.03 -6.53 5.69
C LEU A 59 1.22 -7.13 6.33
N VAL A 60 1.64 -6.54 7.45
CA VAL A 60 2.66 -7.10 8.33
C VAL A 60 2.02 -7.30 9.69
N PHE A 61 2.26 -8.47 10.28
CA PHE A 61 1.90 -8.75 11.67
C PHE A 61 3.12 -9.30 12.42
N GLY A 62 3.44 -8.71 13.57
CA GLY A 62 4.54 -9.16 14.41
C GLY A 62 4.60 -8.39 15.73
N SER A 63 5.03 -9.07 16.79
CA SER A 63 5.14 -8.47 18.14
C SER A 63 3.85 -7.79 18.62
N GLY A 64 2.69 -8.30 18.21
CA GLY A 64 1.38 -7.74 18.54
C GLY A 64 1.00 -6.49 17.74
N ILE A 65 1.73 -6.14 16.69
CA ILE A 65 1.52 -4.94 15.87
C ILE A 65 1.14 -5.31 14.46
N PHE A 66 0.14 -4.62 13.94
CA PHE A 66 -0.16 -4.57 12.52
C PHE A 66 0.48 -3.34 11.90
N PHE A 67 1.11 -3.52 10.75
CA PHE A 67 1.46 -2.46 9.83
C PHE A 67 0.80 -2.79 8.48
N GLN A 68 0.16 -1.81 7.86
CA GLN A 68 -0.52 -2.05 6.59
C GLN A 68 -0.27 -0.90 5.63
N TRP A 69 0.05 -1.27 4.39
CA TRP A 69 0.13 -0.38 3.24
C TRP A 69 -1.09 -0.65 2.34
N ILE A 70 -1.83 0.39 1.98
CA ILE A 70 -3.04 0.27 1.16
C ILE A 70 -2.99 1.28 0.01
N GLU A 71 -3.31 0.82 -1.20
CA GLU A 71 -3.38 1.66 -2.41
C GLU A 71 -4.64 1.38 -3.22
N GLY A 72 -5.31 2.43 -3.70
CA GLY A 72 -6.46 2.27 -4.59
C GLY A 72 -7.22 3.58 -4.84
N PRO A 73 -8.40 3.49 -5.46
CA PRO A 73 -9.31 4.64 -5.57
C PRO A 73 -9.69 5.16 -4.18
N ARG A 74 -9.60 6.49 -3.97
CA ARG A 74 -9.85 7.12 -2.66
C ARG A 74 -11.14 6.66 -1.98
N GLU A 75 -12.25 6.63 -2.71
CA GLU A 75 -13.55 6.24 -2.14
C GLU A 75 -13.56 4.79 -1.64
N ASN A 76 -12.92 3.89 -2.37
CA ASN A 76 -12.84 2.47 -2.01
C ASN A 76 -11.92 2.25 -0.81
N VAL A 77 -10.77 2.94 -0.77
CA VAL A 77 -9.86 2.90 0.38
C VAL A 77 -10.52 3.51 1.62
N ALA A 78 -11.21 4.63 1.50
CA ALA A 78 -11.94 5.24 2.62
C ALA A 78 -13.04 4.31 3.18
N ARG A 79 -13.74 3.60 2.29
CA ARG A 79 -14.72 2.56 2.69
C ARG A 79 -14.03 1.40 3.41
N LEU A 80 -12.89 0.93 2.90
CA LEU A 80 -12.09 -0.10 3.56
C LEU A 80 -11.63 0.37 4.94
N MET A 81 -11.14 1.59 5.06
CA MET A 81 -10.72 2.17 6.33
C MET A 81 -11.84 2.26 7.34
N THR A 82 -13.09 2.47 6.92
CA THR A 82 -14.24 2.44 7.83
C THR A 82 -14.43 1.04 8.43
N MET A 83 -14.23 -0.01 7.64
CA MET A 83 -14.30 -1.40 8.12
C MET A 83 -13.12 -1.74 9.03
N ILE A 84 -11.93 -1.28 8.66
CA ILE A 84 -10.70 -1.45 9.45
C ILE A 84 -10.89 -0.79 10.83
N HIS A 85 -11.29 0.49 10.89
CA HIS A 85 -11.51 1.18 12.17
C HIS A 85 -12.53 0.50 13.09
N ALA A 86 -13.48 -0.25 12.54
CA ALA A 86 -14.50 -0.96 13.31
C ALA A 86 -14.09 -2.41 13.68
N ASP A 87 -12.93 -2.88 13.21
CA ASP A 87 -12.51 -4.26 13.41
C ASP A 87 -12.07 -4.46 14.87
N PRO A 88 -12.68 -5.39 15.63
CA PRO A 88 -12.35 -5.59 17.04
C PRO A 88 -11.01 -6.30 17.25
N ARG A 89 -10.33 -6.75 16.19
CA ARG A 89 -9.04 -7.45 16.28
C ARG A 89 -7.87 -6.50 16.51
N HIS A 90 -8.08 -5.19 16.40
CA HIS A 90 -7.03 -4.20 16.66
C HIS A 90 -7.57 -2.92 17.28
N GLU A 91 -6.66 -2.11 17.79
CA GLU A 91 -6.92 -0.84 18.45
C GLU A 91 -5.75 0.12 18.22
N SER A 92 -5.91 1.38 18.64
CA SER A 92 -4.85 2.39 18.57
C SER A 92 -4.27 2.55 17.16
N ILE A 93 -5.13 2.76 16.16
CA ILE A 93 -4.68 3.05 14.79
C ILE A 93 -3.90 4.38 14.78
N VAL A 94 -2.68 4.33 14.26
CA VAL A 94 -1.81 5.48 14.01
C VAL A 94 -1.56 5.58 12.51
N LEU A 95 -1.97 6.70 11.92
CA LEU A 95 -1.71 7.01 10.53
C LEU A 95 -0.26 7.47 10.37
N LEU A 96 0.48 6.82 9.46
CA LEU A 96 1.90 7.09 9.21
C LEU A 96 2.10 7.93 7.96
N SER A 97 1.30 7.66 6.93
CA SER A 97 1.31 8.41 5.68
C SER A 97 -0.07 8.34 5.01
N GLU A 98 -0.47 9.43 4.37
CA GLU A 98 -1.68 9.54 3.55
C GLU A 98 -1.44 10.57 2.45
N PHE A 99 -1.63 10.17 1.19
CA PHE A 99 -1.52 11.08 0.05
C PHE A 99 -2.27 10.55 -1.17
N GLU A 100 -2.49 11.42 -2.16
CA GLU A 100 -3.17 11.10 -3.41
C GLU A 100 -2.47 11.76 -4.58
N GLU A 101 -2.14 10.99 -5.61
CA GLU A 101 -1.47 11.52 -6.79
C GLU A 101 -1.58 10.63 -8.02
N MET A 102 -1.28 11.20 -9.18
CA MET A 102 -1.23 10.48 -10.45
C MET A 102 0.06 9.64 -10.48
N ARG A 103 -0.03 8.35 -10.15
CA ARG A 103 1.13 7.45 -10.05
C ARG A 103 0.79 5.99 -10.32
N GLU A 104 1.82 5.16 -10.51
CA GLU A 104 1.68 3.70 -10.51
C GLU A 104 1.58 3.14 -9.09
N ARG A 105 1.04 1.92 -8.98
CA ARG A 105 1.01 1.16 -7.73
C ARG A 105 2.40 0.65 -7.41
N LEU A 106 2.78 0.69 -6.13
CA LEU A 106 4.02 0.04 -5.67
C LEU A 106 3.85 -1.46 -5.52
N PHE A 107 2.62 -1.91 -5.23
CA PHE A 107 2.30 -3.33 -5.08
C PHE A 107 1.10 -3.68 -5.99
N PRO A 108 1.27 -3.70 -7.32
CA PRO A 108 0.16 -3.83 -8.27
C PRO A 108 -0.54 -5.19 -8.22
N ASP A 109 0.19 -6.26 -7.91
CA ASP A 109 -0.33 -7.64 -7.95
C ASP A 109 -0.68 -8.21 -6.56
N TRP A 110 -0.63 -7.36 -5.53
CA TRP A 110 -0.75 -7.79 -4.15
C TRP A 110 -2.13 -7.43 -3.62
N ASP A 111 -3.07 -8.37 -3.73
CA ASP A 111 -4.45 -8.21 -3.24
C ASP A 111 -4.55 -8.10 -1.70
N MET A 112 -3.42 -8.28 -1.01
CA MET A 112 -3.06 -7.97 0.37
C MET A 112 -2.07 -9.04 0.81
N GLU A 113 -0.80 -8.89 0.47
CA GLU A 113 0.18 -9.94 0.76
C GLU A 113 0.70 -9.85 2.20
N LEU A 114 0.86 -10.99 2.86
CA LEU A 114 1.42 -11.05 4.20
C LEU A 114 2.95 -11.04 4.10
N VAL A 115 3.56 -10.02 4.68
CA VAL A 115 5.02 -9.89 4.75
C VAL A 115 5.44 -10.11 6.20
N ALA A 116 6.48 -10.93 6.42
CA ALA A 116 7.00 -11.15 7.75
C ALA A 116 7.63 -9.85 8.30
N ALA A 117 7.48 -9.61 9.60
CA ALA A 117 7.99 -8.39 10.22
C ALA A 117 9.51 -8.20 10.09
N ALA A 118 10.27 -9.29 9.93
CA ALA A 118 11.71 -9.23 9.67
C ALA A 118 12.05 -8.74 8.25
N ASP A 119 11.13 -8.94 7.30
CA ASP A 119 11.37 -8.75 5.87
C ASP A 119 10.81 -7.41 5.35
N ILE A 120 9.97 -6.72 6.12
CA ILE A 120 9.30 -5.47 5.67
C ILE A 120 10.31 -4.41 5.22
N ARG A 121 11.44 -4.30 5.91
CA ARG A 121 12.48 -3.34 5.54
C ARG A 121 13.02 -3.63 4.15
N ASP A 122 13.34 -4.88 3.87
CA ASP A 122 13.90 -5.30 2.59
C ASP A 122 12.87 -5.12 1.46
N VAL A 123 11.59 -5.46 1.72
CA VAL A 123 10.49 -5.21 0.77
C VAL A 123 10.36 -3.72 0.42
N LEU A 124 10.45 -2.82 1.40
CA LEU A 124 10.39 -1.38 1.13
C LEU A 124 11.63 -0.86 0.40
N VAL A 125 12.81 -1.43 0.68
CA VAL A 125 14.05 -1.10 -0.03
C VAL A 125 13.99 -1.54 -1.48
N ASP A 126 13.49 -2.75 -1.75
CA ASP A 126 13.32 -3.27 -3.11
C ASP A 126 12.31 -2.43 -3.87
N ALA A 127 11.13 -2.16 -3.28
CA ALA A 127 10.13 -1.26 -3.87
C ALA A 127 10.69 0.14 -4.16
N LYS A 128 11.62 0.64 -3.32
CA LYS A 128 12.26 1.95 -3.52
C LYS A 128 13.26 1.92 -4.68
N ASN A 129 13.97 0.81 -4.85
CA ASN A 129 14.93 0.65 -5.94
C ASN A 129 14.23 0.47 -7.29
N ASP A 130 13.05 -0.13 -7.28
CA ASP A 130 12.21 -0.36 -8.47
C ASP A 130 11.28 0.83 -8.79
N ALA A 131 11.10 1.77 -7.86
CA ALA A 131 10.28 2.95 -8.08
C ALA A 131 10.91 3.91 -9.10
N GLU A 132 10.29 4.02 -10.28
CA GLU A 132 10.65 5.03 -11.29
C GLU A 132 10.19 6.45 -10.90
N ASP A 133 9.16 6.55 -10.07
CA ASP A 133 8.61 7.82 -9.59
C ASP A 133 9.35 8.35 -8.36
N GLU A 134 9.83 9.59 -8.44
CA GLU A 134 10.62 10.23 -7.37
C GLU A 134 9.86 10.35 -6.05
N LYS A 135 8.53 10.45 -6.08
CA LYS A 135 7.72 10.61 -4.87
C LYS A 135 7.47 9.28 -4.18
N ASN A 136 7.26 8.20 -4.94
CA ASN A 136 7.30 6.84 -4.42
C ASN A 136 8.62 6.58 -3.69
N ALA A 137 9.75 6.92 -4.32
CA ALA A 137 11.06 6.79 -3.70
C ALA A 137 11.18 7.63 -2.42
N ALA A 138 10.64 8.86 -2.40
CA ALA A 138 10.66 9.73 -1.22
C ALA A 138 9.82 9.17 -0.06
N VAL A 139 8.61 8.69 -0.34
CA VAL A 139 7.72 8.07 0.68
C VAL A 139 8.36 6.81 1.26
N LEU A 140 8.90 5.94 0.40
CA LEU A 140 9.58 4.74 0.84
C LEU A 140 10.82 5.06 1.67
N THR A 141 11.59 6.09 1.27
CA THR A 141 12.74 6.57 2.05
C THR A 141 12.30 7.01 3.45
N LEU A 142 11.24 7.83 3.55
CA LEU A 142 10.71 8.28 4.84
C LEU A 142 10.27 7.10 5.72
N LEU A 143 9.58 6.11 5.15
CA LEU A 143 9.12 4.93 5.90
C LEU A 143 10.28 4.03 6.33
N ILE A 144 11.30 3.85 5.50
CA ILE A 144 12.52 3.12 5.86
C ILE A 144 13.25 3.84 7.01
N GLU A 145 13.36 5.16 6.97
CA GLU A 145 13.96 5.95 8.06
C GLU A 145 13.15 5.85 9.36
N GLN A 146 11.82 5.82 9.28
CA GLN A 146 10.93 5.62 10.43
C GLN A 146 11.06 4.21 11.04
N LEU A 147 11.27 3.19 10.19
CA LEU A 147 11.57 1.82 10.65
C LEU A 147 12.95 1.76 11.32
N ASP A 148 13.98 2.32 10.68
CA ASP A 148 15.37 2.28 11.16
C ASP A 148 15.56 3.07 12.47
N SER A 149 14.78 4.14 12.67
CA SER A 149 14.78 4.93 13.91
C SER A 149 13.97 4.28 15.05
N GLY A 150 13.25 3.18 14.77
CA GLY A 150 12.41 2.50 15.75
C GLY A 150 11.16 3.28 16.16
N GLN A 151 10.86 4.42 15.53
CA GLN A 151 9.68 5.25 15.88
C GLN A 151 8.38 4.48 15.69
N LEU A 152 8.30 3.60 14.70
CA LEU A 152 7.16 2.71 14.50
C LEU A 152 6.95 1.74 15.67
N SER A 153 8.04 1.31 16.31
CA SER A 153 7.97 0.48 17.52
C SER A 153 7.60 1.28 18.76
N GLU A 154 7.92 2.58 18.84
CA GLU A 154 7.50 3.43 19.96
C GLU A 154 6.03 3.86 19.86
N LEU A 155 5.54 4.12 18.65
CA LEU A 155 4.12 4.42 18.38
C LEU A 155 3.19 3.27 18.80
N SER A 156 3.73 2.05 18.93
CA SER A 156 3.01 0.89 19.43
C SER A 156 2.88 0.79 20.96
N ARG A 157 3.65 1.61 21.70
CA ARG A 157 3.77 1.56 23.16
C ARG A 157 3.00 2.68 23.87
N ALA A 158 2.50 3.67 23.13
CA ALA A 158 1.66 4.77 23.62
C ALA A 158 0.18 4.36 23.67
#